data_AF-Q98NU7-F1
#
_entry.id   AF-Q98NU7-F1
#
_cell.length_a   1.000
_cell.length_b   1.000
_cell.length_c   1.000
_cell.angle_alpha   90.00
_cell.angle_beta   90.00
_cell.angle_gamma   90.00
#
_symmetry.space_group_name_H-M   'P 1'
#
loop_
_entity.id
_entity.type
_entity.pdbx_description
1 polymer ?
#
loop_
_entity_poly.entity_id
_entity_poly.type
_entity_poly.pdbx_seq_one_letter_code
_entity_poly.pdbx_strand_id
1 'polypeptide(L)'
;MNLVEAPPELRAGQGAFDVPLAAGRHDEVGLHMRSSPGGTQLALLGDAKPGKSLAAIIPLDDMAQDRLQAIERFIRSIHRQHLPDARLTAAQRRRLGHMLRCLDGREEQASHFEVATVLFGRRLVSAADWHDSAFRYQTHRLLRDGLKMVERGYRQLLRARRRVF
;
A
#
# COMPACT_ATOMS: atom_id res chain seq x y z
N MET A 1 9.62 7.48 0.53
CA MET A 1 11.09 7.44 0.72
C MET A 1 11.59 8.86 0.55
N ASN A 2 12.49 9.28 1.43
CA ASN A 2 13.00 10.65 1.43
C ASN A 2 14.30 10.67 0.62
N LEU A 3 14.37 11.58 -0.34
CA LEU A 3 15.48 11.78 -1.23
C LEU A 3 15.97 13.22 -1.11
N VAL A 4 17.28 13.40 -1.16
CA VAL A 4 17.94 14.70 -1.28
C VAL A 4 18.86 14.68 -2.48
N GLU A 5 19.33 15.84 -2.92
CA GLU A 5 20.44 15.88 -3.86
C GLU A 5 21.68 15.27 -3.19
N ALA A 6 22.37 14.38 -3.91
CA ALA A 6 23.55 13.72 -3.41
C ALA A 6 24.65 14.78 -3.12
N PRO A 7 25.25 14.76 -1.91
CA PRO A 7 26.42 15.58 -1.61
C PRO A 7 27.52 15.37 -2.66
N PRO A 8 28.29 16.41 -3.03
CA PRO A 8 29.32 16.32 -4.07
C PRO A 8 30.29 15.14 -3.89
N GLU A 9 30.61 14.80 -2.65
CA GLU A 9 31.55 13.75 -2.25
C GLU A 9 31.02 12.35 -2.57
N LEU A 10 29.70 12.19 -2.69
CA LEU A 10 29.02 10.92 -2.95
C LEU A 10 28.56 10.77 -4.42
N ARG A 11 28.84 11.77 -5.27
CA ARG A 11 28.46 11.73 -6.68
C ARG A 11 29.42 10.83 -7.46
N ALA A 12 29.09 9.55 -7.60
CA ALA A 12 29.68 8.72 -8.63
C ALA A 12 29.24 9.21 -10.04
N GLY A 13 30.14 9.17 -11.03
CA GLY A 13 29.87 9.62 -12.40
C GLY A 13 28.64 8.96 -13.01
N GLN A 14 27.81 9.77 -13.68
CA GLN A 14 26.42 9.50 -14.12
C GLN A 14 25.49 8.95 -13.01
N GLY A 15 24.64 9.83 -12.46
CA GLY A 15 23.58 9.44 -11.55
C GLY A 15 22.65 8.42 -12.21
N ALA A 16 22.60 7.21 -11.66
CA ALA A 16 21.93 6.04 -12.24
C ALA A 16 20.38 6.09 -12.24
N PHE A 17 19.76 7.24 -12.01
CA PHE A 17 18.32 7.38 -11.85
C PHE A 17 17.68 8.14 -13.01
N ASP A 18 17.68 7.53 -14.19
CA ASP A 18 16.76 7.91 -15.26
C ASP A 18 15.43 7.14 -15.09
N VAL A 19 14.83 7.31 -13.91
CA VAL A 19 13.53 6.71 -13.61
C VAL A 19 12.47 7.64 -14.18
N PRO A 20 11.53 7.16 -15.01
CA PRO A 20 10.37 7.96 -15.39
C PRO A 20 9.58 8.29 -14.12
N LEU A 21 9.67 9.53 -13.68
CA LEU A 21 8.97 10.01 -12.50
C LEU A 21 7.63 10.58 -12.94
N ALA A 22 6.53 10.09 -12.35
CA ALA A 22 5.20 10.63 -12.64
C ALA A 22 5.09 12.09 -12.15
N ALA A 23 4.12 12.85 -12.69
CA ALA A 23 3.83 14.22 -12.27
C ALA A 23 3.77 14.32 -10.73
N GLY A 24 4.63 15.17 -10.17
CA GLY A 24 4.76 15.36 -8.74
C GLY A 24 3.84 16.44 -8.19
N ARG A 25 3.57 16.41 -6.89
CA ARG A 25 2.90 17.46 -6.14
C ARG A 25 3.89 18.13 -5.21
N HIS A 26 3.89 19.46 -5.18
CA HIS A 26 4.76 20.23 -4.29
C HIS A 26 4.00 20.64 -3.02
N ASP A 27 4.67 20.56 -1.87
CA ASP A 27 4.19 21.12 -0.60
C ASP A 27 5.33 21.86 0.14
N GLU A 28 5.14 22.19 1.41
CA GLU A 28 6.15 22.87 2.25
C GLU A 28 7.40 22.01 2.53
N VAL A 29 7.30 20.68 2.36
CA VAL A 29 8.39 19.73 2.63
C VAL A 29 9.21 19.47 1.36
N GLY A 30 8.57 19.51 0.19
CA GLY A 30 9.23 19.44 -1.10
C GLY A 30 8.36 18.82 -2.19
N LEU A 31 8.99 18.11 -3.12
CA LEU A 31 8.32 17.50 -4.28
C LEU A 31 8.02 16.02 -4.04
N HIS A 32 6.74 15.67 -4.04
CA HIS A 32 6.25 14.29 -3.85
C HIS A 32 5.83 13.68 -5.17
N MET A 33 6.31 12.47 -5.46
CA MET A 33 6.04 11.78 -6.72
C MET A 33 5.98 10.27 -6.55
N ARG A 34 5.58 9.57 -7.61
CA ARG A 34 5.57 8.10 -7.66
C ARG A 34 6.40 7.62 -8.85
N SER A 35 7.12 6.52 -8.66
CA SER A 35 7.89 5.87 -9.73
C SER A 35 7.00 5.27 -10.83
N SER A 36 5.77 4.87 -10.47
CA SER A 36 4.77 4.31 -11.38
C SER A 36 3.39 4.29 -10.67
N PRO A 37 2.29 4.06 -11.41
CA PRO A 37 1.00 3.73 -10.79
C PRO A 37 1.15 2.51 -9.86
N GLY A 38 0.85 2.69 -8.57
CA GLY A 38 1.06 1.66 -7.54
C GLY A 38 2.52 1.47 -7.08
N GLY A 39 3.47 2.22 -7.65
CA GLY A 39 4.89 2.21 -7.30
C GLY A 39 5.21 2.98 -6.02
N THR A 40 6.50 2.97 -5.67
CA THR A 40 7.03 3.60 -4.45
C THR A 40 6.80 5.11 -4.49
N GLN A 41 6.35 5.67 -3.36
CA GLN A 41 6.26 7.11 -3.17
C GLN A 41 7.64 7.69 -2.80
N LEU A 42 8.03 8.73 -3.52
CA LEU A 42 9.29 9.45 -3.38
C LEU A 42 8.99 10.87 -2.94
N ALA A 43 9.76 11.38 -1.98
CA ALA A 43 9.71 12.77 -1.54
C ALA A 43 11.11 13.35 -1.73
N LEU A 44 11.26 14.27 -2.67
CA LEU A 44 12.46 15.07 -2.87
C LEU A 44 12.38 16.25 -1.90
N LEU A 45 13.31 16.29 -0.95
CA LEU A 45 13.34 17.28 0.11
C LEU A 45 14.18 18.50 -0.32
N GLY A 46 13.74 19.70 0.06
CA GLY A 46 14.40 20.94 -0.28
C GLY A 46 14.46 21.18 -1.80
N ASP A 47 15.59 21.69 -2.29
CA ASP A 47 15.78 22.04 -3.70
C ASP A 47 16.15 20.87 -4.62
N ALA A 48 16.08 19.63 -4.12
CA ALA A 48 16.45 18.44 -4.89
C ALA A 48 15.56 18.30 -6.15
N LYS A 49 16.20 18.33 -7.33
CA LYS A 49 15.48 18.24 -8.62
C LYS A 49 15.50 16.81 -9.18
N PRO A 50 14.39 16.37 -9.80
CA PRO A 50 14.40 15.18 -10.66
C PRO A 50 15.52 15.25 -11.70
N GLY A 51 16.18 14.12 -11.98
CA GLY A 51 17.28 14.03 -12.96
C GLY A 51 18.66 14.46 -12.46
N LYS A 52 18.79 14.90 -11.19
CA LYS A 52 20.10 15.05 -10.52
C LYS A 52 20.49 13.74 -9.83
N SER A 53 21.76 13.65 -9.41
CA SER A 53 22.17 12.54 -8.54
C SER A 53 21.46 12.67 -7.20
N LEU A 54 20.74 11.63 -6.78
CA LEU A 54 19.91 11.63 -5.56
C LEU A 54 20.48 10.66 -4.53
N ALA A 55 20.39 11.03 -3.26
CA ALA A 55 20.70 10.18 -2.12
C ALA A 55 19.45 9.95 -1.27
N ALA A 56 19.28 8.72 -0.75
CA ALA A 56 18.19 8.40 0.17
C ALA A 56 18.60 8.68 1.61
N ILE A 57 17.76 9.40 2.36
CA ILE A 57 17.95 9.64 3.79
C ILE A 57 17.02 8.74 4.59
N ILE A 58 17.59 8.01 5.55
CA ILE A 58 16.86 7.18 6.50
C ILE A 58 17.07 7.76 7.90
N PRO A 59 16.08 8.48 8.47
CA PRO A 59 16.11 8.78 9.89
C PRO A 59 16.09 7.47 10.69
N LEU A 60 16.94 7.40 11.71
CA LEU A 60 17.09 6.24 12.59
C LEU A 60 16.01 6.24 13.67
N ASP A 61 14.75 6.07 13.26
CA ASP A 61 13.58 6.02 14.12
C ASP A 61 12.89 4.64 14.04
N ASP A 62 11.74 4.52 14.70
CA ASP A 62 10.86 3.35 14.69
C ASP A 62 10.44 2.85 13.29
N MET A 63 10.66 3.64 12.23
CA MET A 63 10.33 3.33 10.84
C MET A 63 11.58 3.11 9.97
N ALA A 64 12.79 3.13 10.55
CA ALA A 64 14.03 2.97 9.79
C ALA A 64 14.05 1.69 8.94
N GLN A 65 13.61 0.56 9.51
CA GLN A 65 13.56 -0.72 8.79
C GLN A 65 12.51 -0.72 7.67
N ASP A 66 11.36 -0.08 7.88
CA ASP A 66 10.32 0.07 6.86
C ASP A 66 10.82 0.91 5.68
N ARG A 67 11.58 1.97 5.99
CA ARG A 67 12.23 2.84 4.99
C ARG A 67 13.31 2.08 4.23
N LEU A 68 14.11 1.25 4.89
CA LEU A 68 15.14 0.41 4.24
C LEU A 68 14.51 -0.58 3.25
N GLN A 69 13.45 -1.29 3.65
CA GLN A 69 12.71 -2.19 2.74
C GLN A 69 12.09 -1.43 1.56
N ALA A 70 11.60 -0.20 1.80
CA ALA A 70 11.09 0.64 0.71
C ALA A 70 12.17 1.07 -0.28
N ILE A 71 13.38 1.37 0.21
CA ILE A 71 14.57 1.66 -0.63
C ILE A 71 14.94 0.44 -1.45
N GLU A 72 15.01 -0.76 -0.86
CA GLU A 72 15.33 -1.98 -1.60
C GLU A 72 14.31 -2.25 -2.71
N ARG A 73 13.00 -2.14 -2.41
CA ARG A 73 11.95 -2.28 -3.42
C ARG A 73 12.09 -1.25 -4.53
N PHE A 74 12.45 -0.02 -4.19
CA PHE A 74 12.67 1.04 -5.17
C PHE A 74 13.86 0.73 -6.08
N ILE A 75 15.04 0.41 -5.53
CA ILE A 75 16.24 0.04 -6.31
C ILE A 75 15.94 -1.13 -7.24
N ARG A 76 15.31 -2.20 -6.74
CA ARG A 76 14.93 -3.34 -7.58
C ARG A 76 13.94 -2.95 -8.68
N SER A 77 12.96 -2.09 -8.38
CA SER A 77 11.99 -1.63 -9.37
C SER A 77 12.62 -0.88 -10.55
N ILE A 78 13.72 -0.15 -10.30
CA ILE A 78 14.49 0.55 -11.33
C ILE A 78 15.14 -0.45 -12.30
N HIS A 79 15.69 -1.53 -11.74
CA HIS A 79 16.24 -2.63 -12.53
C HIS A 79 15.16 -3.58 -13.08
N ARG A 80 13.89 -3.15 -13.12
CA ARG A 80 12.72 -3.94 -13.56
C ARG A 80 12.54 -5.27 -12.81
N GLN A 81 13.09 -5.37 -11.60
CA GLN A 81 12.91 -6.49 -10.70
C GLN A 81 11.83 -6.14 -9.68
N HIS A 82 10.63 -6.68 -9.84
CA HIS A 82 9.56 -6.40 -8.90
C HIS A 82 9.77 -7.17 -7.58
N LEU A 83 9.90 -6.44 -6.47
CA LEU A 83 9.87 -7.02 -5.12
C LEU A 83 8.52 -6.67 -4.46
N PRO A 84 7.64 -7.66 -4.23
CA PRO A 84 6.33 -7.39 -3.65
C PRO A 84 6.46 -6.84 -2.23
N ASP A 85 5.48 -6.03 -1.84
CA ASP A 85 5.39 -5.57 -0.47
C ASP A 85 4.99 -6.72 0.47
N ALA A 86 5.95 -7.17 1.27
CA ALA A 86 5.80 -8.29 2.19
C ALA A 86 5.03 -7.93 3.48
N ARG A 87 4.64 -6.66 3.69
CA ARG A 87 3.87 -6.24 4.87
C ARG A 87 2.53 -6.96 5.01
N LEU A 88 1.96 -7.39 3.87
CA LEU A 88 0.71 -8.14 3.83
C LEU A 88 0.90 -9.47 3.12
N THR A 89 0.38 -10.54 3.72
CA THR A 89 0.27 -11.83 3.04
C THR A 89 -0.81 -11.76 1.95
N ALA A 90 -0.76 -12.68 0.99
CA ALA A 90 -1.80 -12.78 -0.05
C ALA A 90 -3.21 -12.95 0.55
N ALA A 91 -3.33 -13.75 1.62
CA ALA A 91 -4.59 -13.94 2.34
C ALA A 91 -5.10 -12.65 3.01
N GLN A 92 -4.21 -11.85 3.61
CA GLN A 92 -4.56 -10.55 4.20
C GLN A 92 -5.01 -9.56 3.12
N ARG A 93 -4.28 -9.47 1.99
CA ARG A 93 -4.70 -8.64 0.84
C ARG A 93 -6.06 -9.03 0.30
N ARG A 94 -6.32 -10.32 0.10
CA ARG A 94 -7.63 -10.81 -0.35
C ARG A 94 -8.74 -10.43 0.64
N ARG A 95 -8.49 -10.60 1.95
CA ARG A 95 -9.45 -10.23 2.99
C ARG A 95 -9.75 -8.73 2.98
N LEU A 96 -8.74 -7.87 2.84
CA LEU A 96 -8.92 -6.42 2.69
C LEU A 96 -9.77 -6.08 1.47
N GLY A 97 -9.52 -6.73 0.33
CA GLY A 97 -10.36 -6.58 -0.86
C GLY A 97 -11.80 -7.05 -0.66
N HIS A 98 -12.05 -8.07 0.17
CA HIS A 98 -13.41 -8.48 0.54
C HIS A 98 -14.08 -7.46 1.47
N MET A 99 -13.34 -6.88 2.41
CA MET A 99 -13.85 -5.81 3.28
C MET A 99 -14.29 -4.60 2.47
N LEU A 100 -13.49 -4.17 1.47
CA LEU A 100 -13.85 -3.09 0.56
C LEU A 100 -15.12 -3.43 -0.24
N ARG A 101 -15.17 -4.59 -0.88
CA ARG A 101 -16.36 -5.04 -1.62
C ARG A 101 -17.63 -5.13 -0.75
N CYS A 102 -17.51 -5.49 0.53
CA CYS A 102 -18.64 -5.45 1.45
C CYS A 102 -19.12 -4.01 1.73
N LEU A 103 -18.20 -3.05 1.82
CA LEU A 103 -18.54 -1.64 2.02
C LEU A 103 -19.18 -1.07 0.75
N ASP A 104 -18.60 -1.33 -0.42
CA ASP A 104 -19.15 -0.91 -1.71
C ASP A 104 -20.57 -1.46 -1.89
N GLY A 105 -20.79 -2.76 -1.58
CA GLY A 105 -22.12 -3.35 -1.60
C GLY A 105 -23.11 -2.68 -0.63
N ARG A 106 -22.65 -2.26 0.56
CA ARG A 106 -23.50 -1.53 1.51
C ARG A 106 -23.89 -0.15 0.97
N GLU A 107 -22.95 0.58 0.37
CA GLU A 107 -23.24 1.90 -0.24
C GLU A 107 -24.26 1.77 -1.38
N GLU A 108 -24.16 0.71 -2.18
CA GLU A 108 -25.12 0.35 -3.22
C GLU A 108 -26.40 -0.34 -2.71
N GLN A 109 -26.61 -0.35 -1.38
CA GLN A 109 -27.79 -0.95 -0.72
C GLN A 109 -27.99 -2.46 -1.00
N ALA A 110 -26.95 -3.17 -1.43
CA ALA A 110 -26.99 -4.61 -1.62
C ALA A 110 -27.21 -5.34 -0.27
N SER A 111 -28.02 -6.38 -0.31
CA SER A 111 -28.23 -7.24 0.84
C SER A 111 -26.96 -8.02 1.19
N HIS A 112 -26.81 -8.39 2.46
CA HIS A 112 -25.72 -9.26 2.90
C HIS A 112 -25.67 -10.59 2.12
N PHE A 113 -26.83 -11.08 1.66
CA PHE A 113 -26.92 -12.29 0.84
C PHE A 113 -26.26 -12.07 -0.52
N GLU A 114 -26.62 -11.00 -1.23
CA GLU A 114 -26.04 -10.68 -2.54
C GLU A 114 -24.53 -10.47 -2.47
N VAL A 115 -24.06 -9.73 -1.46
CA VAL A 115 -22.61 -9.54 -1.21
C VAL A 115 -21.93 -10.89 -0.97
N ALA A 116 -22.49 -11.75 -0.11
CA ALA A 116 -21.94 -13.07 0.15
C ALA A 116 -21.90 -13.94 -1.12
N THR A 117 -22.97 -13.92 -1.91
CA THR A 117 -23.09 -14.66 -3.16
C THR A 117 -22.01 -14.26 -4.17
N VAL A 118 -21.69 -12.98 -4.27
CA VAL A 118 -20.60 -12.48 -5.15
C VAL A 118 -19.21 -12.82 -4.59
N LEU A 119 -19.02 -12.74 -3.27
CA LEU A 119 -17.72 -12.97 -2.65
C LEU A 119 -17.32 -14.45 -2.56
N PHE A 120 -18.27 -15.33 -2.28
CA PHE A 120 -18.02 -16.76 -2.01
C PHE A 120 -18.60 -17.68 -3.08
N GLY A 121 -19.51 -17.18 -3.91
CA GLY A 121 -20.10 -17.90 -5.04
C GLY A 121 -21.45 -18.55 -4.72
N ARG A 122 -22.32 -18.57 -5.73
CA ARG A 122 -23.68 -19.14 -5.68
C ARG A 122 -23.75 -20.63 -5.31
N ARG A 123 -22.66 -21.37 -5.52
CA ARG A 123 -22.57 -22.80 -5.14
C ARG A 123 -22.44 -23.00 -3.63
N LEU A 124 -21.87 -22.03 -2.92
CA LEU A 124 -21.63 -22.10 -1.48
C LEU A 124 -22.67 -21.29 -0.68
N VAL A 125 -23.24 -20.26 -1.29
CA VAL A 125 -24.23 -19.38 -0.66
C VAL A 125 -25.63 -19.73 -1.19
N SER A 126 -26.34 -20.56 -0.42
CA SER A 126 -27.73 -20.99 -0.67
C SER A 126 -28.72 -20.03 -0.02
N ALA A 127 -29.79 -19.68 -0.73
CA ALA A 127 -30.89 -18.87 -0.18
C ALA A 127 -31.66 -19.63 0.92
N ALA A 128 -31.82 -20.95 0.75
CA ALA A 128 -32.55 -21.79 1.70
C ALA A 128 -31.86 -21.83 3.08
N ASP A 129 -30.53 -21.87 3.08
CA ASP A 129 -29.73 -22.03 4.30
C ASP A 129 -29.16 -20.70 4.82
N TRP A 130 -29.60 -19.56 4.24
CA TRP A 130 -28.95 -18.27 4.47
C TRP A 130 -28.96 -17.84 5.95
N HIS A 131 -30.04 -18.12 6.67
CA HIS A 131 -30.19 -17.70 8.06
C HIS A 131 -29.08 -18.25 8.97
N ASP A 132 -28.72 -19.52 8.78
CA ASP A 132 -27.73 -20.23 9.62
C ASP A 132 -26.37 -20.40 8.91
N SER A 133 -26.19 -19.77 7.75
CA SER A 133 -24.98 -19.88 6.95
C SER A 133 -23.76 -19.23 7.60
N ALA A 134 -22.63 -19.95 7.63
CA ALA A 134 -21.34 -19.38 8.02
C ALA A 134 -20.94 -18.16 7.17
N PHE A 135 -21.37 -18.10 5.91
CA PHE A 135 -21.09 -16.98 5.00
C PHE A 135 -21.83 -15.70 5.39
N ARG A 136 -22.99 -15.80 6.04
CA ARG A 136 -23.70 -14.65 6.62
C ARG A 136 -22.84 -14.00 7.71
N TYR A 137 -22.38 -14.80 8.67
CA TYR A 137 -21.50 -14.33 9.74
C TYR A 137 -20.16 -13.81 9.22
N GLN A 138 -19.57 -14.49 8.22
CA GLN A 138 -18.33 -14.05 7.60
C GLN A 138 -18.48 -12.69 6.90
N THR A 139 -19.59 -12.48 6.18
CA THR A 139 -19.90 -11.20 5.51
C THR A 139 -20.08 -10.09 6.54
N HIS A 140 -20.83 -10.35 7.62
CA HIS A 140 -21.00 -9.37 8.70
C HIS A 140 -19.66 -9.00 9.37
N ARG A 141 -18.78 -9.98 9.61
CA ARG A 141 -17.43 -9.73 10.14
C ARG A 141 -16.58 -8.90 9.17
N LEU A 142 -16.62 -9.21 7.88
CA LEU A 142 -15.92 -8.43 6.86
C LEU A 142 -16.39 -6.98 6.82
N LEU A 143 -17.70 -6.75 6.88
CA LEU A 143 -18.28 -5.40 6.91
C LEU A 143 -17.84 -4.64 8.16
N ARG A 144 -18.01 -5.23 9.35
CA ARG A 144 -17.60 -4.62 10.62
C ARG A 144 -16.12 -4.28 10.65
N ASP A 145 -15.27 -5.21 10.21
CA ASP A 145 -13.83 -4.97 10.21
C ASP A 145 -13.44 -3.98 9.11
N GLY A 146 -14.18 -3.93 7.99
CA GLY A 146 -14.03 -2.92 6.94
C GLY A 146 -14.31 -1.51 7.45
N LEU A 147 -15.40 -1.32 8.22
CA LEU A 147 -15.70 -0.03 8.85
C LEU A 147 -14.55 0.44 9.75
N LYS A 148 -14.02 -0.45 10.59
CA LYS A 148 -12.83 -0.16 11.42
C LYS A 148 -11.61 0.25 10.60
N MET A 149 -11.44 -0.32 9.41
CA MET A 149 -10.37 0.06 8.50
C MET A 149 -10.57 1.48 7.98
N VAL A 150 -11.79 1.85 7.55
CA VAL A 150 -12.11 3.20 7.07
C VAL A 150 -12.01 4.24 8.19
N GLU A 151 -12.38 3.87 9.42
CA GLU A 151 -12.22 4.66 10.65
C GLU A 151 -10.74 4.73 11.11
N ARG A 152 -9.84 5.10 10.21
CA ARG A 152 -8.38 5.27 10.42
C ARG A 152 -7.58 3.98 10.66
N GLY A 153 -8.22 2.81 10.75
CA GLY A 153 -7.52 1.52 10.88
C GLY A 153 -6.55 1.22 9.73
N TYR A 154 -6.84 1.73 8.52
CA TYR A 154 -5.97 1.61 7.34
C TYR A 154 -4.53 2.12 7.56
N ARG A 155 -4.31 3.06 8.50
CA ARG A 155 -2.97 3.58 8.81
C ARG A 155 -2.02 2.50 9.33
N GLN A 156 -2.55 1.43 9.93
CA GLN A 156 -1.75 0.30 10.38
C GLN A 156 -1.13 -0.49 9.22
N LEU A 157 -1.73 -0.45 8.02
CA LEU A 157 -1.19 -1.09 6.82
C LEU A 157 0.08 -0.39 6.30
N LEU A 158 0.31 0.87 6.72
CA LEU A 158 1.46 1.66 6.31
C LEU A 158 2.72 1.34 7.13
N ARG A 159 2.58 0.59 8.23
CA ARG A 159 3.68 0.17 9.09
C ARG A 159 3.96 -1.30 8.82
N ALA A 160 5.22 -1.74 8.77
CA ALA A 160 5.45 -3.17 8.88
C ALA A 160 4.93 -3.61 10.25
N ARG A 161 4.16 -4.70 10.24
CA ARG A 161 3.67 -5.30 11.47
C ARG A 161 4.91 -5.79 12.21
N ARG A 162 5.32 -5.06 13.25
CA ARG A 162 6.37 -5.51 14.16
C ARG A 162 5.92 -6.87 14.69
N ARG A 163 6.56 -7.95 14.25
CA ARG A 163 6.59 -9.16 15.06
C ARG A 163 7.43 -8.77 16.27
N VAL A 164 6.75 -8.34 17.32
CA VAL A 164 7.37 -8.34 18.64
C VAL A 164 7.60 -9.83 18.92
N PHE A 165 8.87 -10.23 18.91
CA PHE A 165 9.29 -11.55 19.38
C PHE A 165 9.29 -11.53 20.91
#